data_AF-A0A1Y3W9N9-F1
#
_entry.id   AF-A0A1Y3W9N9-F1
#
_cell.length_a   1.000
_cell.length_b   1.000
_cell.length_c   1.000
_cell.angle_alpha   90.00
_cell.angle_beta   90.00
_cell.angle_gamma   90.00
#
_symmetry.space_group_name_H-M   'P 1'
#
loop_
_entity.id
_entity.type
_entity.pdbx_description
1 polymer ?
#
loop_
_entity_poly.entity_id
_entity_poly.type
_entity_poly.pdbx_seq_one_letter_code
_entity_poly.pdbx_strand_id
1 'polypeptide(L)' 'MEIQEILEKLRPKDYELIATKLKGRYTANTIRAQLKGRRTLKQAVKEAAEQLIQIRENFINA' A
#
# COMPACT_ATOMS: atom_id res chain seq x y z
N MET A 1 -2.50 8.63 6.88
CA MET A 1 -1.44 9.32 6.11
C MET A 1 -2.02 9.90 4.84
N GLU A 2 -1.35 10.90 4.27
CA GLU A 2 -1.68 11.39 2.93
C GLU A 2 -1.24 10.39 1.85
N ILE A 3 -1.91 10.38 0.70
CA ILE A 3 -1.59 9.44 -0.40
C ILE A 3 -0.16 9.65 -0.92
N GLN A 4 0.28 10.91 -0.97
CA GLN A 4 1.62 11.26 -1.42
C GLN A 4 2.69 10.65 -0.50
N GLU A 5 2.49 10.76 0.82
CA GLU A 5 3.37 10.16 1.83
C GLU A 5 3.39 8.62 1.73
N ILE A 6 2.23 7.99 1.50
CA ILE A 6 2.13 6.54 1.27
C ILE A 6 3.01 6.15 0.07
N LEU A 7 2.92 6.88 -1.04
CA LEU A 7 3.67 6.57 -2.26
C LEU A 7 5.19 6.69 -2.06
N GLU A 8 5.64 7.67 -1.29
CA GLU A 8 7.07 7.90 -1.00
C GLU A 8 7.65 6.80 -0.12
N LYS A 9 6.86 6.29 0.83
CA LYS A 9 7.28 5.23 1.76
C LYS A 9 7.18 3.80 1.18
N LEU A 10 6.42 3.60 0.09
CA LEU A 10 6.23 2.29 -0.52
C LEU A 10 7.33 1.91 -1.52
N ARG A 11 7.89 0.71 -1.34
CA ARG A 11 8.81 0.06 -2.26
C ARG A 11 8.05 -0.77 -3.32
N PRO A 12 8.67 -1.09 -4.48
CA PRO A 12 8.02 -1.90 -5.52
C PRO A 12 7.44 -3.24 -5.03
N LYS A 13 8.14 -3.95 -4.14
CA LYS A 13 7.69 -5.23 -3.58
C LYS A 13 6.49 -5.09 -2.62
N ASP A 14 6.24 -3.89 -2.11
CA ASP A 14 5.15 -3.65 -1.16
C ASP A 14 3.79 -3.74 -1.84
N TYR A 15 3.70 -3.40 -3.13
CA TYR A 15 2.47 -3.56 -3.91
C TYR A 15 2.05 -5.04 -4.01
N GLU A 16 3.02 -5.96 -4.08
CA GLU A 16 2.77 -7.41 -4.06
C GLU A 16 2.34 -7.89 -2.67
N LEU A 17 2.97 -7.38 -1.61
CA LEU A 17 2.58 -7.70 -0.23
C LEU A 17 1.17 -7.22 0.09
N ILE A 18 0.80 -6.01 -0.34
CA ILE A 18 -0.57 -5.47 -0.20
C ILE A 18 -1.56 -6.32 -1.01
N ALA A 19 -1.20 -6.75 -2.23
CA ALA A 19 -2.03 -7.64 -3.05
C ALA A 19 -2.34 -8.96 -2.34
N THR A 20 -1.30 -9.58 -1.78
CA THR A 20 -1.42 -10.83 -1.01
C THR A 20 -2.27 -10.63 0.24
N LYS A 21 -2.07 -9.54 1.00
CA LYS A 21 -2.86 -9.21 2.19
C LYS A 21 -4.34 -9.02 1.87
N LEU A 22 -4.65 -8.45 0.72
CA LEU A 22 -6.03 -8.27 0.22
C LEU A 22 -6.60 -9.54 -0.43
N LYS A 23 -6.05 -10.72 -0.12
CA LYS A 23 -6.47 -12.05 -0.61
C LYS A 23 -6.56 -12.14 -2.14
N GLY A 24 -5.68 -11.45 -2.86
CA GLY A 24 -5.66 -11.46 -4.32
C GLY A 24 -6.82 -10.73 -4.99
N ARG A 25 -7.68 -10.01 -4.25
CA ARG A 25 -8.76 -9.18 -4.83
C ARG A 25 -8.24 -8.11 -5.78
N TYR A 26 -6.99 -7.69 -5.59
CA TYR A 26 -6.32 -6.70 -6.40
C TYR A 26 -4.92 -7.19 -6.76
N THR A 27 -4.50 -6.96 -8.00
CA THR A 27 -3.12 -7.18 -8.43
C THR A 27 -2.21 -6.04 -7.95
N ALA A 28 -0.91 -6.30 -7.83
CA ALA A 28 0.09 -5.27 -7.50
C ALA A 28 0.00 -4.05 -8.43
N ASN A 29 -0.23 -4.28 -9.73
CA ASN A 29 -0.45 -3.23 -10.72
C ASN A 29 -1.71 -2.41 -10.45
N THR A 30 -2.80 -3.06 -10.02
CA THR A 30 -4.04 -2.38 -9.66
C THR A 30 -3.86 -1.50 -8.43
N ILE A 31 -3.19 -2.01 -7.39
CA ILE A 31 -2.87 -1.27 -6.17
C ILE A 31 -2.01 -0.06 -6.52
N ARG A 32 -0.95 -0.25 -7.30
CA ARG A 32 -0.08 0.84 -7.76
C ARG A 32 -0.85 1.90 -8.55
N ALA A 33 -1.75 1.49 -9.44
CA ALA A 33 -2.57 2.41 -10.22
C ALA A 33 -3.55 3.21 -9.34
N GLN A 34 -4.17 2.56 -8.33
CA GLN A 34 -5.06 3.23 -7.38
C GLN A 34 -4.31 4.25 -6.52
N LEU A 35 -3.17 3.87 -5.95
CA LEU A 35 -2.37 4.76 -5.10
C LEU A 35 -1.77 5.94 -5.89
N LYS A 36 -1.45 5.76 -7.17
CA LYS A 36 -1.03 6.85 -8.07
C LYS A 36 -2.17 7.75 -8.55
N GLY A 37 -3.41 7.56 -8.08
CA GLY A 37 -4.58 8.31 -8.56
C GLY A 37 -4.99 8.01 -10.01
N ARG A 38 -4.41 6.99 -10.64
CA ARG A 38 -4.76 6.57 -12.02
C ARG A 38 -6.05 5.76 -12.07
N ARG A 39 -6.56 5.34 -10.91
CA ARG A 39 -7.83 4.63 -10.69
C ARG A 39 -8.44 5.11 -9.39
N THR A 40 -9.74 4.85 -9.21
CA THR A 40 -10.43 5.09 -7.94
C THR A 40 -9.72 4.36 -6.80
N LEU A 41 -9.20 5.11 -5.82
CA LEU A 41 -8.59 4.54 -4.64
C LEU A 41 -9.65 3.84 -3.78
N LYS A 42 -9.48 2.55 -3.54
CA LYS A 42 -10.30 1.79 -2.61
C LYS A 42 -9.75 1.97 -1.20
N GLN A 43 -10.64 2.22 -0.25
CA GLN A 43 -10.28 2.41 1.16
C GLN A 43 -9.43 1.24 1.70
N ALA A 44 -9.81 0.00 1.38
CA ALA A 44 -9.05 -1.20 1.76
C ALA A 44 -7.60 -1.20 1.23
N VAL A 45 -7.34 -0.61 0.06
CA VAL A 45 -5.99 -0.48 -0.49
C VAL A 45 -5.19 0.57 0.28
N LYS A 46 -5.82 1.69 0.64
CA LYS A 46 -5.20 2.73 1.47
C LYS A 46 -4.82 2.17 2.85
N GLU A 47 -5.76 1.53 3.54
CA GLU A 47 -5.55 0.96 4.87
C GLU A 47 -4.47 -0.12 4.87
N ALA A 48 -4.46 -1.00 3.86
CA ALA A 48 -3.44 -2.04 3.77
C ALA A 48 -2.03 -1.46 3.54
N ALA A 49 -1.92 -0.38 2.76
CA ALA A 49 -0.66 0.33 2.56
C ALA A 49 -0.18 1.02 3.85
N GLU A 50 -1.07 1.74 4.55
CA GLU A 50 -0.76 2.40 5.83
C GLU A 50 -0.31 1.41 6.89
N GLN A 51 -1.01 0.28 7.04
CA GLN A 51 -0.62 -0.76 8.00
C GLN A 51 0.75 -1.37 7.68
N LEU A 52 1.08 -1.57 6.40
CA LEU A 52 2.39 -2.12 6.03
C LEU A 52 3.52 -1.15 6.40
N ILE A 53 3.30 0.15 6.22
CA ILE A 53 4.24 1.20 6.58
C ILE A 53 4.41 1.27 8.11
N GLN A 54 3.31 1.31 8.85
CA GLN A 54 3.33 1.30 10.32
C GLN A 54 4.07 0.10 10.90
N ILE A 55 3.84 -1.10 10.35
CA ILE A 55 4.56 -2.31 10.78
C ILE A 55 6.07 -2.10 10.61
N ARG A 56 6.53 -1.61 9.46
CA ARG A 56 7.95 -1.35 9.22
C ARG A 56 8.54 -0.29 10.13
N GLU A 57 7.83 0.82 10.32
CA GLU A 57 8.28 1.89 11.21
C GLU A 57 8.41 1.37 12.65
N ASN A 58 7.46 0.55 13.11
CA ASN A 58 7.54 -0.10 14.41
C ASN A 58 8.72 -1.08 14.49
N PHE A 59 9.02 -1.85 13.44
CA PHE A 59 10.17 -2.76 13.42
C PHE A 59 11.54 -2.07 13.36
N ILE A 60 11.62 -0.86 12.78
CA ILE A 60 12.87 -0.07 12.73
C ILE A 60 13.13 0.63 14.07
N ASN A 61 12.07 1.03 14.77
CA ASN A 61 12.15 1.78 16.02
C ASN A 61 12.09 0.89 17.29
N ALA A 62 11.99 -0.43 17.13
CA ALA A 62 12.02 -1.42 18.23
C ALA A 62 13.45 -1.93 18.45
#